data_AF-A0AAE3WGP8-F1
#
_entry.id   AF-A0AAE3WGP8-F1
#
_cell.length_a   1.000
_cell.length_b   1.000
_cell.length_c   1.000
_cell.angle_alpha   90.00
_cell.angle_beta   90.00
_cell.angle_gamma   90.00
#
_symmetry.space_group_name_H-M   'P 1'
#
loop_
_entity.id
_entity.type
_entity.pdbx_description
1 polymer ?
#
loop_
_entity_poly.entity_id
_entity_poly.type
_entity_poly.pdbx_seq_one_letter_code
_entity_poly.pdbx_strand_id
1 'polypeptide(L)'
;MKPRPTTKGFNVRRRRTRSEIRDEYVKLLDVWVHVRAFEIERDRAFGDFDTESLLPSRELLLEQFDARKAPASQLVTAMRSTLNEMATGFAGAIVHNEDTAREFLAFYKDSSGRDFFVDMGDPMARLKSILKRGHILDDDEFYSVKTVVDDNLDLLTTEDLALASDMLGDYEFRS
;
A
#
# COMPACT_ATOMS: atom_id res chain seq x y z
N MET A 1 31.56 25.70 -34.25
CA MET A 1 31.19 25.62 -32.81
C MET A 1 29.84 24.93 -32.70
N LYS A 2 29.77 23.74 -32.09
CA LYS A 2 28.48 23.09 -31.78
C LYS A 2 27.98 23.61 -30.41
N PRO A 3 26.70 23.95 -30.26
CA PRO A 3 26.15 24.35 -28.97
C PRO A 3 26.13 23.15 -28.01
N ARG A 4 26.52 23.39 -26.75
CA ARG A 4 26.39 22.39 -25.67
C ARG A 4 24.90 22.15 -25.37
N PRO A 5 24.48 20.90 -25.12
CA PRO A 5 23.12 20.62 -24.68
C PRO A 5 22.94 21.16 -23.26
N THR A 6 21.88 21.93 -23.07
CA THR A 6 21.40 22.42 -21.78
C THR A 6 21.04 21.24 -20.88
N THR A 7 21.63 21.23 -19.68
CA THR A 7 21.32 20.31 -18.59
C THR A 7 19.82 20.26 -18.35
N LYS A 8 19.23 19.07 -18.51
CA LYS A 8 17.86 18.75 -18.09
C LYS A 8 17.68 19.20 -16.64
N GLY A 9 16.62 19.98 -16.40
CA GLY A 9 16.23 20.40 -15.06
C GLY A 9 16.08 19.17 -14.17
N PHE A 10 16.87 19.14 -13.09
CA PHE A 10 16.56 18.29 -11.95
C PHE A 10 15.16 18.68 -11.48
N ASN A 11 14.21 17.76 -11.62
CA ASN A 11 12.91 17.88 -10.96
C ASN A 11 13.19 17.77 -9.46
N VAL A 12 13.48 18.89 -8.80
CA VAL A 12 13.58 18.95 -7.35
C VAL A 12 12.18 18.70 -6.82
N ARG A 13 11.87 17.44 -6.47
CA ARG A 13 10.62 17.09 -5.79
C ARG A 13 10.50 18.03 -4.58
N ARG A 14 9.48 18.90 -4.58
CA ARG A 14 9.21 19.82 -3.48
C ARG A 14 9.18 19.02 -2.19
N ARG A 15 10.01 19.40 -1.21
CA ARG A 15 9.99 18.78 0.12
C ARG A 15 8.62 19.03 0.75
N ARG A 16 7.89 17.94 1.05
CA ARG A 16 6.60 18.01 1.75
C ARG A 16 6.78 18.65 3.13
N THR A 17 5.84 19.51 3.50
CA THR A 17 5.73 20.07 4.85
C THR A 17 5.22 19.02 5.82
N ARG A 18 5.44 19.22 7.13
CA ARG A 18 4.91 18.31 8.16
C ARG A 18 3.37 18.28 8.15
N SER A 19 2.71 19.38 7.83
CA SER A 19 1.24 19.43 7.70
C SER A 19 0.76 18.54 6.55
N GLU A 20 1.38 18.66 5.37
CA GLU A 20 1.03 17.82 4.22
C GLU A 20 1.23 16.32 4.51
N ILE A 21 2.32 15.96 5.22
CA ILE A 21 2.57 14.58 5.64
C ILE A 21 1.52 14.12 6.68
N ARG A 22 1.12 15.00 7.60
CA ARG A 22 0.08 14.69 8.59
C ARG A 22 -1.27 14.47 7.93
N ASP A 23 -1.66 15.31 6.98
CA ASP A 23 -2.93 15.18 6.27
C ASP A 23 -2.98 13.88 5.46
N GLU A 24 -1.85 13.48 4.86
CA GLU A 24 -1.71 12.18 4.22
C GLU A 24 -1.84 11.02 5.21
N TYR A 25 -1.18 11.12 6.38
CA TYR A 25 -1.29 10.11 7.42
C TYR A 25 -2.73 9.95 7.91
N VAL A 26 -3.43 11.06 8.13
CA VAL A 26 -4.85 11.06 8.54
C VAL A 26 -5.73 10.33 7.52
N LYS A 27 -5.52 10.56 6.22
CA LYS A 27 -6.27 9.84 5.17
C LYS A 27 -6.04 8.34 5.20
N LEU A 28 -4.81 7.90 5.45
CA LEU A 28 -4.50 6.47 5.61
C LEU A 28 -5.14 5.91 6.88
N LEU A 29 -5.14 6.68 7.97
CA LEU A 29 -5.81 6.28 9.20
C LEU A 29 -7.33 6.18 9.05
N ASP A 30 -7.95 6.99 8.20
CA ASP A 30 -9.38 6.86 7.88
C ASP A 30 -9.69 5.47 7.30
N VAL A 31 -8.80 4.90 6.48
CA VAL A 31 -8.93 3.52 5.98
C VAL A 31 -8.66 2.50 7.09
N TRP A 32 -7.60 2.71 7.87
CA TRP A 32 -7.22 1.84 8.99
C TRP A 32 -8.35 1.61 9.99
N VAL A 33 -9.17 2.63 10.28
CA VAL A 33 -10.29 2.46 11.23
C VAL A 33 -11.26 1.36 10.77
N HIS A 34 -11.56 1.28 9.47
CA HIS A 34 -12.44 0.26 8.93
C HIS A 34 -11.77 -1.12 8.91
N VAL A 35 -10.49 -1.18 8.57
CA VAL A 35 -9.69 -2.40 8.65
C VAL A 35 -9.70 -2.96 10.08
N ARG A 36 -9.35 -2.13 11.06
CA ARG A 36 -9.36 -2.51 12.48
C ARG A 36 -10.74 -2.98 12.94
N ALA A 37 -11.80 -2.27 12.55
CA ALA A 37 -13.16 -2.65 12.93
C ALA A 37 -13.54 -4.03 12.37
N PHE A 38 -13.23 -4.32 11.11
CA PHE A 38 -13.48 -5.61 10.51
C PHE A 38 -12.71 -6.74 11.21
N GLU A 39 -11.42 -6.56 11.48
CA GLU A 39 -10.60 -7.56 12.19
C GLU A 39 -11.16 -7.86 13.59
N ILE A 40 -11.62 -6.84 14.31
CA ILE A 40 -12.25 -7.02 15.63
C ILE A 40 -13.59 -7.77 15.52
N GLU A 41 -14.43 -7.44 14.53
CA GLU A 41 -15.71 -8.14 14.33
C GLU A 41 -15.51 -9.60 13.94
N ARG A 42 -14.55 -9.86 13.04
CA ARG A 42 -14.17 -11.20 12.64
C ARG A 42 -13.70 -12.02 13.84
N ASP A 43 -12.77 -11.49 14.64
CA ASP A 43 -12.23 -12.23 15.79
C ASP A 43 -13.27 -12.45 16.90
N ARG A 44 -14.19 -11.50 17.12
CA ARG A 44 -15.34 -11.70 18.01
C ARG A 44 -16.23 -12.87 17.57
N ALA A 45 -16.36 -13.11 16.26
CA ALA A 45 -17.10 -14.25 15.73
C ALA A 45 -16.39 -15.60 15.97
N PHE A 46 -15.06 -15.62 16.11
CA PHE A 46 -14.26 -16.84 16.30
C PHE A 46 -13.91 -17.17 17.76
N GLY A 47 -14.17 -16.26 18.71
CA GLY A 47 -14.13 -16.53 20.15
C GLY A 47 -12.99 -15.78 20.88
N ASP A 48 -13.40 -14.75 21.63
CA ASP A 48 -12.70 -14.03 22.72
C ASP A 48 -11.17 -13.87 22.66
N PHE A 49 -10.65 -13.53 21.47
CA PHE A 49 -9.34 -12.90 21.37
C PHE A 49 -9.47 -11.40 21.67
N ASP A 50 -8.60 -10.87 22.52
CA ASP A 50 -8.51 -9.43 22.83
C ASP A 50 -7.82 -8.67 21.68
N THR A 51 -8.28 -8.88 20.45
CA THR A 51 -7.78 -8.22 19.24
C THR A 51 -7.92 -6.70 19.33
N GLU A 52 -8.91 -6.24 20.10
CA GLU A 52 -9.12 -4.83 20.36
C GLU A 52 -7.93 -4.17 21.09
N SER A 53 -7.28 -4.88 22.01
CA SER A 53 -6.06 -4.38 22.68
C SER A 53 -4.79 -4.55 21.84
N LEU A 54 -4.77 -5.50 20.90
CA LEU A 54 -3.64 -5.76 20.01
C LEU A 54 -3.54 -4.76 18.87
N LEU A 55 -4.68 -4.27 18.36
CA LEU A 55 -4.71 -3.35 17.23
C LEU A 55 -4.76 -1.89 17.69
N PRO A 56 -3.76 -1.06 17.32
CA PRO A 56 -3.71 0.32 17.76
C PRO A 56 -4.89 1.15 17.22
N SER A 57 -5.50 1.96 18.08
CA SER A 57 -6.56 2.88 17.67
C SER A 57 -6.02 4.03 16.81
N ARG A 58 -6.93 4.72 16.10
CA ARG A 58 -6.62 5.94 15.36
C ARG A 58 -5.96 6.98 16.27
N GLU A 59 -6.52 7.18 17.46
CA GLU A 59 -6.08 8.19 18.42
C GLU A 59 -4.66 7.89 18.90
N LEU A 60 -4.37 6.62 19.21
CA LEU A 60 -3.04 6.20 19.62
C LEU A 60 -2.01 6.41 18.49
N LEU A 61 -2.35 6.07 17.25
CA LEU A 61 -1.46 6.27 16.10
C LEU A 61 -1.22 7.75 15.81
N LEU A 62 -2.26 8.60 15.92
CA LEU A 62 -2.12 10.06 15.81
C LEU A 62 -1.26 10.64 16.93
N GLU A 63 -1.46 10.20 18.17
CA GLU A 63 -0.63 10.61 19.29
C GLU A 63 0.85 10.25 19.05
N GLN A 64 1.12 9.04 18.59
CA GLN A 64 2.48 8.60 18.25
C GLN A 64 3.11 9.46 17.15
N PHE A 65 2.33 9.83 16.12
CA PHE A 65 2.77 10.73 15.06
C PHE A 65 3.11 12.13 15.59
N ASP A 66 2.26 12.67 16.45
CA ASP A 66 2.40 14.01 17.01
C ASP A 66 3.52 14.07 18.08
N ALA A 67 3.73 12.99 18.84
CA ALA A 67 4.80 12.83 19.82
C ALA A 67 6.21 12.70 19.21
N ARG A 68 6.33 12.60 17.87
CA ARG A 68 7.61 12.55 17.13
C ARG A 68 8.51 11.38 17.54
N LYS A 69 7.93 10.25 17.94
CA LYS A 69 8.69 9.03 18.27
C LYS A 69 9.45 8.47 17.05
N ALA A 70 8.97 8.77 15.85
CA ALA A 70 9.63 8.47 14.58
C ALA A 70 9.49 9.64 13.58
N PRO A 71 10.34 9.71 12.54
CA PRO A 71 10.14 10.62 11.41
C PRO A 71 8.76 10.47 10.78
N ALA A 72 8.04 11.58 10.61
CA ALA A 72 6.68 11.59 10.07
C ALA A 72 6.55 10.91 8.69
N SER A 73 7.57 11.04 7.84
CA SER A 73 7.61 10.35 6.54
C SER A 73 7.69 8.83 6.69
N GLN A 74 8.43 8.31 7.68
CA GLN A 74 8.51 6.87 7.92
C GLN A 74 7.18 6.31 8.43
N LEU A 75 6.47 7.06 9.28
CA LEU A 75 5.15 6.64 9.76
C LEU A 75 4.12 6.56 8.60
N VAL A 76 4.16 7.52 7.69
CA VAL A 76 3.33 7.49 6.47
C VAL A 76 3.72 6.30 5.58
N THR A 77 5.01 6.10 5.31
CA THR A 77 5.47 4.97 4.51
C THR A 77 5.07 3.63 5.14
N ALA A 78 5.25 3.45 6.44
CA ALA A 78 4.89 2.23 7.14
C ALA A 78 3.39 1.94 7.04
N MET A 79 2.53 2.92 7.36
CA MET A 79 1.07 2.75 7.26
C MET A 79 0.62 2.47 5.82
N ARG A 80 1.23 3.16 4.85
CA ARG A 80 0.95 2.92 3.43
C ARG A 80 1.37 1.51 3.00
N SER A 81 2.52 1.02 3.44
CA SER A 81 2.99 -0.34 3.16
C SER A 81 2.00 -1.36 3.70
N THR A 82 1.65 -1.26 4.99
CA THR A 82 0.69 -2.16 5.63
C THR A 82 -0.64 -2.21 4.88
N LEU A 83 -1.22 -1.05 4.55
CA LEU A 83 -2.50 -1.02 3.85
C LEU A 83 -2.39 -1.53 2.39
N ASN A 84 -1.26 -1.31 1.72
CA ASN A 84 -1.03 -1.84 0.36
C ASN A 84 -0.84 -3.36 0.37
N GLU A 85 -0.14 -3.91 1.35
CA GLU A 85 0.01 -5.36 1.56
C GLU A 85 -1.36 -6.00 1.75
N MET A 86 -2.22 -5.41 2.60
CA MET A 86 -3.59 -5.86 2.77
C MET A 86 -4.41 -5.77 1.48
N ALA A 87 -4.29 -4.66 0.74
CA ALA A 87 -4.97 -4.53 -0.53
C ALA A 87 -4.55 -5.59 -1.55
N THR A 88 -3.26 -5.94 -1.56
CA THR A 88 -2.71 -6.99 -2.41
C THR A 88 -3.24 -8.37 -1.99
N GLY A 89 -3.23 -8.67 -0.69
CA GLY A 89 -3.80 -9.90 -0.14
C GLY A 89 -5.29 -10.04 -0.47
N PHE A 90 -6.09 -8.99 -0.31
CA PHE A 90 -7.51 -9.03 -0.68
C PHE A 90 -7.72 -9.20 -2.18
N ALA A 91 -6.89 -8.59 -3.03
CA ALA A 91 -6.97 -8.78 -4.48
C ALA A 91 -6.75 -10.26 -4.87
N GLY A 92 -5.75 -10.92 -4.29
CA GLY A 92 -5.51 -12.36 -4.48
C GLY A 92 -6.66 -13.22 -3.95
N ALA A 93 -7.07 -12.98 -2.71
CA ALA A 93 -8.16 -13.70 -2.05
C ALA A 93 -9.48 -13.62 -2.84
N ILE A 94 -9.78 -12.49 -3.50
CA ILE A 94 -10.95 -12.35 -4.39
C ILE A 94 -10.85 -13.30 -5.59
N VAL A 95 -9.68 -13.40 -6.22
CA VAL A 95 -9.46 -14.30 -7.36
C VAL A 95 -9.62 -15.77 -6.95
N HIS A 96 -9.22 -16.11 -5.74
CA HIS A 96 -9.43 -17.43 -5.15
C HIS A 96 -10.84 -17.68 -4.59
N ASN A 97 -11.75 -16.72 -4.72
CA ASN A 97 -13.12 -16.78 -4.17
C ASN A 97 -13.17 -16.96 -2.66
N GLU A 98 -12.21 -16.40 -1.92
CA GLU A 98 -12.23 -16.42 -0.46
C GLU A 98 -13.31 -15.48 0.09
N ASP A 99 -14.15 -16.02 0.97
CA ASP A 99 -15.28 -15.28 1.53
C ASP A 99 -14.83 -14.08 2.37
N THR A 100 -13.73 -14.22 3.13
CA THR A 100 -13.18 -13.15 3.99
C THR A 100 -12.90 -11.86 3.23
N ALA A 101 -12.41 -11.94 1.99
CA ALA A 101 -12.12 -10.74 1.20
C ALA A 101 -13.40 -10.06 0.71
N ARG A 102 -14.42 -10.84 0.35
CA ARG A 102 -15.74 -10.32 -0.04
C ARG A 102 -16.46 -9.69 1.16
N GLU A 103 -16.40 -10.34 2.30
CA GLU A 103 -16.93 -9.85 3.57
C GLU A 103 -16.27 -8.53 3.95
N PHE A 104 -14.94 -8.44 3.87
CA PHE A 104 -14.23 -7.18 4.11
C PHE A 104 -14.67 -6.07 3.17
N LEU A 105 -14.74 -6.33 1.86
CA LEU A 105 -15.13 -5.32 0.89
C LEU A 105 -16.57 -4.84 1.09
N ALA A 106 -17.50 -5.76 1.41
CA ALA A 106 -18.87 -5.42 1.74
C ALA A 106 -18.93 -4.58 3.02
N PHE A 107 -18.24 -5.03 4.08
CA PHE A 107 -18.13 -4.30 5.33
C PHE A 107 -17.56 -2.89 5.15
N TYR A 108 -16.47 -2.75 4.38
CA TYR A 108 -15.86 -1.45 4.10
C TYR A 108 -16.83 -0.54 3.34
N LYS A 109 -17.53 -1.09 2.33
CA LYS A 109 -18.50 -0.34 1.55
C LYS A 109 -19.68 0.13 2.40
N ASP A 110 -20.20 -0.74 3.25
CA ASP A 110 -21.36 -0.45 4.10
C ASP A 110 -21.01 0.54 5.22
N SER A 111 -19.84 0.40 5.83
CA SER A 111 -19.42 1.26 6.94
C SER A 111 -18.87 2.62 6.50
N SER A 112 -18.26 2.72 5.32
CA SER A 112 -17.61 3.95 4.83
C SER A 112 -18.37 4.63 3.68
N GLY A 113 -19.24 3.92 2.97
CA GLY A 113 -19.84 4.35 1.71
C GLY A 113 -18.87 4.36 0.51
N ARG A 114 -17.58 4.08 0.72
CA ARG A 114 -16.51 4.18 -0.27
C ARG A 114 -16.09 2.82 -0.81
N ASP A 115 -15.34 2.82 -1.91
CA ASP A 115 -14.72 1.61 -2.46
C ASP A 115 -13.27 1.53 -1.98
N PHE A 116 -12.90 0.37 -1.44
CA PHE A 116 -11.59 0.17 -0.82
C PHE A 116 -10.43 0.30 -1.81
N PHE A 117 -10.56 -0.26 -3.03
CA PHE A 117 -9.53 -0.18 -4.05
C PHE A 117 -9.46 1.21 -4.69
N VAL A 118 -10.53 2.00 -4.62
CA VAL A 118 -10.48 3.44 -4.96
C VAL A 118 -9.67 4.23 -3.93
N ASP A 119 -9.84 3.94 -2.63
CA ASP A 119 -9.13 4.64 -1.56
C ASP A 119 -7.65 4.22 -1.48
N MET A 120 -7.35 2.93 -1.64
CA MET A 120 -6.00 2.38 -1.53
C MET A 120 -5.23 2.35 -2.85
N GLY A 121 -5.95 2.37 -3.98
CA GLY A 121 -5.42 2.05 -5.29
C GLY A 121 -5.50 0.54 -5.55
N ASP A 122 -5.94 0.18 -6.76
CA ASP A 122 -5.96 -1.20 -7.24
C ASP A 122 -4.51 -1.71 -7.42
N PRO A 123 -4.08 -2.74 -6.68
CA PRO A 123 -2.73 -3.30 -6.78
C PRO A 123 -2.40 -3.79 -8.20
N MET A 124 -3.36 -4.37 -8.90
CA MET A 124 -3.16 -4.89 -10.26
C MET A 124 -3.07 -3.77 -11.29
N ALA A 125 -3.88 -2.72 -11.15
CA ALA A 125 -3.75 -1.53 -11.99
C ALA A 125 -2.39 -0.85 -11.77
N ARG A 126 -1.94 -0.76 -10.51
CA ARG A 126 -0.61 -0.22 -10.17
C ARG A 126 0.50 -1.06 -10.78
N LEU A 127 0.46 -2.38 -10.60
CA LEU A 127 1.45 -3.29 -11.17
C LEU A 127 1.52 -3.17 -12.69
N LYS A 128 0.38 -3.20 -13.39
CA LYS A 128 0.34 -3.01 -14.84
C LYS A 128 0.94 -1.68 -15.28
N SER A 129 0.73 -0.61 -14.50
CA SER A 129 1.36 0.69 -14.77
C SER A 129 2.89 0.64 -14.59
N ILE A 130 3.39 -0.07 -13.58
CA ILE A 130 4.82 -0.25 -13.34
C ILE A 130 5.46 -1.09 -14.45
N LEU A 131 4.87 -2.23 -14.80
CA LEU A 131 5.32 -3.11 -15.88
C LEU A 131 5.35 -2.37 -17.22
N LYS A 132 4.27 -1.64 -17.55
CA LYS A 132 4.22 -0.82 -18.77
C LYS A 132 5.33 0.25 -18.82
N ARG A 133 5.75 0.77 -17.66
CA ARG A 133 6.85 1.74 -17.56
C ARG A 133 8.22 1.08 -17.67
N GLY A 134 8.33 -0.21 -17.38
CA GLY A 134 9.53 -1.03 -17.58
C GLY A 134 10.68 -0.75 -16.60
N HIS A 135 10.43 -0.02 -15.51
CA HIS A 135 11.39 0.15 -14.41
C HIS A 135 10.71 0.58 -13.10
N ILE A 136 11.34 0.19 -11.99
CA ILE A 136 10.95 0.53 -10.60
C ILE A 136 11.60 1.86 -10.23
N LEU A 137 10.84 2.78 -9.63
CA LEU A 137 11.30 4.13 -9.28
C LEU A 137 11.84 4.25 -7.86
N ASP A 138 11.27 3.50 -6.93
CA ASP A 138 11.56 3.57 -5.50
C ASP A 138 11.21 2.26 -4.78
N ASP A 139 11.61 2.17 -3.51
CA ASP A 139 11.42 0.99 -2.67
C ASP A 139 9.94 0.63 -2.51
N ASP A 140 9.04 1.62 -2.47
CA ASP A 140 7.60 1.39 -2.35
C ASP A 140 7.04 0.64 -3.58
N GLU A 141 7.52 0.96 -4.78
CA GLU A 141 7.20 0.19 -5.98
C GLU A 141 7.92 -1.15 -6.01
N PHE A 142 9.16 -1.24 -5.54
CA PHE A 142 9.89 -2.50 -5.44
C PHE A 142 9.12 -3.52 -4.61
N TYR A 143 8.78 -3.16 -3.37
CA TYR A 143 8.04 -4.05 -2.47
C TYR A 143 6.63 -4.34 -3.00
N SER A 144 5.95 -3.37 -3.61
CA SER A 144 4.64 -3.60 -4.22
C SER A 144 4.69 -4.62 -5.37
N VAL A 145 5.72 -4.59 -6.23
CA VAL A 145 5.88 -5.59 -7.29
C VAL A 145 6.27 -6.94 -6.69
N LYS A 146 7.20 -6.93 -5.73
CA LYS A 146 7.70 -8.13 -5.07
C LYS A 146 6.60 -8.91 -4.37
N THR A 147 5.73 -8.26 -3.60
CA THR A 147 4.59 -8.91 -2.93
C THR A 147 3.63 -9.56 -3.93
N VAL A 148 3.33 -8.90 -5.06
CA VAL A 148 2.45 -9.51 -6.08
C VAL A 148 3.13 -10.72 -6.74
N VAL A 149 4.44 -10.63 -7.01
CA VAL A 149 5.20 -11.74 -7.59
C VAL A 149 5.35 -12.90 -6.59
N ASP A 150 5.61 -12.64 -5.32
CA ASP A 150 5.85 -13.68 -4.33
C ASP A 150 4.54 -14.38 -3.90
N ASP A 151 3.46 -13.60 -3.70
CA ASP A 151 2.23 -14.10 -3.06
C ASP A 151 1.05 -14.28 -4.02
N ASN A 152 1.13 -13.78 -5.27
CA ASN A 152 -0.03 -13.70 -6.18
C ASN A 152 0.35 -14.01 -7.65
N LEU A 153 1.18 -15.04 -7.85
CA LEU A 153 1.70 -15.45 -9.17
C LEU A 153 0.61 -15.72 -10.22
N ASP A 154 -0.54 -16.22 -9.78
CA ASP A 154 -1.67 -16.57 -10.62
C ASP A 154 -2.41 -15.36 -11.20
N LEU A 155 -2.15 -14.16 -10.66
CA LEU A 155 -2.68 -12.89 -11.19
C LEU A 155 -1.92 -12.41 -12.44
N LEU A 156 -0.78 -13.00 -12.76
CA LEU A 156 0.11 -12.56 -13.82
C LEU A 156 0.17 -13.56 -14.98
N THR A 157 0.30 -13.01 -16.19
CA THR A 157 0.68 -13.82 -17.34
C THR A 157 2.15 -14.22 -17.22
N THR A 158 2.57 -15.28 -17.92
CA THR A 158 4.00 -15.68 -17.96
C THR A 158 4.90 -14.54 -18.45
N GLU A 159 4.40 -13.72 -19.38
CA GLU A 159 5.12 -12.55 -19.90
C GLU A 159 5.26 -11.46 -18.83
N ASP A 160 4.17 -11.13 -18.13
CA ASP A 160 4.18 -10.16 -17.03
C ASP A 160 5.10 -10.60 -15.89
N LEU A 161 5.12 -11.90 -15.58
CA LEU A 161 5.96 -12.47 -14.53
C LEU A 161 7.45 -12.38 -14.88
N ALA A 162 7.82 -12.69 -16.13
CA ALA A 162 9.19 -12.56 -16.60
C ALA A 162 9.65 -11.09 -16.54
N LEU A 163 8.82 -10.18 -17.03
CA LEU A 163 9.11 -8.74 -16.98
C LEU A 163 9.24 -8.23 -15.53
N ALA A 164 8.35 -8.65 -14.63
CA ALA A 164 8.41 -8.28 -13.22
C ALA A 164 9.70 -8.78 -12.57
N SER A 165 10.08 -10.04 -12.83
CA SER A 165 11.30 -10.65 -12.30
C SER A 165 12.57 -9.94 -12.78
N ASP A 166 12.64 -9.62 -14.08
CA ASP A 166 13.75 -8.87 -14.67
C ASP A 166 13.86 -7.48 -14.03
N MET A 167 12.72 -6.77 -13.86
CA MET A 167 12.68 -5.45 -13.24
C MET A 167 13.11 -5.46 -11.77
N LEU A 168 12.72 -6.48 -10.99
CA LEU A 168 13.13 -6.65 -9.60
C LEU A 168 14.65 -6.86 -9.50
N GLY A 169 15.20 -7.77 -10.31
CA GLY A 169 16.65 -8.03 -10.33
C GLY A 169 17.46 -6.80 -10.76
N ASP A 170 16.97 -6.05 -11.75
CA ASP A 170 17.58 -4.80 -12.21
C ASP A 170 17.62 -3.72 -11.12
N TYR A 171 16.58 -3.64 -10.28
CA TYR A 171 16.54 -2.69 -9.17
C TYR A 171 17.54 -3.07 -8.07
N GLU A 172 17.55 -4.33 -7.64
CA GLU A 172 18.46 -4.85 -6.61
C GLU A 172 19.94 -4.74 -7.01
N PHE A 173 20.25 -4.89 -8.30
CA PHE A 173 21.63 -4.75 -8.80
C PHE A 173 22.12 -3.29 -8.86
N ARG A 174 21.19 -2.32 -8.94
CA ARG A 174 21.51 -0.89 -9.09
C ARG A 174 21.49 -0.11 -7.77
N SER A 175 20.82 -0.63 -6.74
CA SER A 175 20.75 -0.10 -5.38
C SER A 175 21.99 -0.43 -4.55
#